data_AF-B0XRS0-F1
#
_entry.id   AF-B0XRS0-F1
#
_cell.length_a   1.000
_cell.length_b   1.000
_cell.length_c   1.000
_cell.angle_alpha   90.00
_cell.angle_beta   90.00
_cell.angle_gamma   90.00
#
_symmetry.space_group_name_H-M   'P 1'
#
loop_
_entity.id
_entity.type
_entity.pdbx_description
1 polymer ?
#
loop_
_entity_poly.entity_id
_entity_poly.type
_entity_poly.pdbx_seq_one_letter_code
_entity_poly.pdbx_strand_id
1 'polypeptide(L)'
;MSMQLVPPPEGTYPDKATLLAAVQAHSKAHGYNVVVKSSSTPTEKKPGRTAKVWLRCDRGGHYRPRNGLTEETRKRRRTSRLMDCPFMLVAAGTPGIWTLTVLNPTHNHGPIVEKPRPAPQHKVRKGQIPAVPYDWPHDATLTPYTTALVIIDMQKDFCSPGGYMEYQGYDISAAQSLIPKLQQVLNTFRTAGFPVYHTREGHRPDLSTLSNREAFRSRNNASGMGIGSQGPLGRLLVRGEVGHDIVDELYPLPEEPVIDKPGKSAFSYTDFELLLRNKGIKNLVIAGVTTDVCVSTTMREANDKGFDCVILEDCTAAGEPSLHVSTLESVKMEGGIFGAVAKADDVIHAVENFKNTTVKKLAPQMTV
;
A
#
# COMPACT_ATOMS: atom_id res chain seq x y z
N MET A 1 -22.31 19.43 -23.58
CA MET A 1 -22.05 18.62 -24.79
C MET A 1 -22.60 17.22 -24.54
N SER A 2 -23.51 16.72 -25.37
CA SER A 2 -24.03 15.35 -25.25
C SER A 2 -22.88 14.36 -25.45
N MET A 3 -22.55 13.54 -24.45
CA MET A 3 -21.56 12.46 -24.60
C MET A 3 -22.04 11.49 -25.68
N GLN A 4 -21.29 11.42 -26.78
CA GLN A 4 -21.54 10.48 -27.86
C GLN A 4 -20.79 9.18 -27.57
N LEU A 5 -21.46 8.04 -27.76
CA LEU A 5 -20.86 6.70 -27.62
C LEU A 5 -19.97 6.44 -28.85
N VAL A 6 -18.70 6.83 -28.76
CA VAL A 6 -17.73 6.69 -29.86
C VAL A 6 -16.86 5.45 -29.65
N PRO A 7 -16.66 4.58 -30.67
CA PRO A 7 -15.75 3.44 -30.57
C PRO A 7 -14.31 3.86 -30.24
N PRO A 8 -13.50 2.99 -29.59
CA PRO A 8 -12.07 3.23 -29.47
C PRO A 8 -11.42 3.28 -30.86
N PRO A 9 -10.38 4.11 -31.05
CA PRO A 9 -9.65 4.15 -32.30
C PRO A 9 -9.00 2.78 -32.58
N GLU A 10 -9.06 2.35 -33.84
CA GLU A 10 -8.31 1.18 -34.29
C GLU A 10 -6.80 1.44 -34.20
N GLY A 11 -6.03 0.40 -33.93
CA GLY A 11 -4.58 0.56 -33.75
C GLY A 11 -3.89 -0.72 -33.33
N THR A 12 -2.57 -0.63 -33.20
CA THR A 12 -1.70 -1.72 -32.75
C THR A 12 -1.19 -1.45 -31.34
N TYR A 13 -0.99 -2.54 -30.60
CA TYR A 13 -0.59 -2.55 -29.20
C TYR A 13 0.50 -3.61 -29.00
N PRO A 14 1.43 -3.42 -28.05
CA PRO A 14 2.54 -4.35 -27.84
C PRO A 14 2.06 -5.72 -27.34
N ASP A 15 0.96 -5.74 -26.58
CA ASP A 15 0.41 -6.95 -25.98
C ASP A 15 -1.11 -6.84 -25.74
N LYS A 16 -1.71 -7.99 -25.42
CA LYS A 16 -3.14 -8.12 -25.14
C LYS A 16 -3.60 -7.29 -23.95
N ALA A 17 -2.83 -7.25 -22.87
CA ALA A 17 -3.22 -6.59 -21.63
C ALA A 17 -3.31 -5.07 -21.83
N THR A 18 -2.29 -4.49 -22.49
CA THR A 18 -2.25 -3.08 -22.86
C THR A 18 -3.41 -2.70 -23.79
N LEU A 19 -3.71 -3.52 -24.80
CA LEU A 19 -4.86 -3.32 -25.68
C LEU A 19 -6.18 -3.32 -24.90
N LEU A 20 -6.41 -4.34 -24.06
CA LEU A 20 -7.65 -4.44 -23.29
C LEU A 20 -7.81 -3.28 -22.30
N ALA A 21 -6.71 -2.84 -21.67
CA ALA A 21 -6.72 -1.68 -20.78
C ALA A 21 -7.09 -0.40 -21.53
N ALA A 22 -6.52 -0.17 -22.73
CA ALA A 22 -6.86 0.98 -23.57
C ALA A 22 -8.34 1.00 -23.98
N VAL A 23 -8.88 -0.17 -24.38
CA VAL A 23 -10.32 -0.30 -24.71
C VAL A 23 -11.20 0.00 -23.50
N GLN A 24 -10.85 -0.52 -22.32
CA GLN A 24 -11.60 -0.25 -21.09
C GLN A 24 -11.55 1.24 -20.72
N ALA A 25 -10.38 1.87 -20.79
CA ALA A 25 -10.22 3.29 -20.49
C ALA A 25 -11.03 4.17 -21.44
N HIS A 26 -10.95 3.93 -22.76
CA HIS A 26 -11.70 4.67 -23.77
C HIS A 26 -13.21 4.52 -23.57
N SER A 27 -13.71 3.29 -23.48
CA SER A 27 -15.15 3.04 -23.33
C SER A 27 -15.72 3.70 -22.09
N LYS A 28 -15.01 3.61 -20.96
CA LYS A 28 -15.40 4.27 -19.71
C LYS A 28 -15.47 5.80 -19.86
N ALA A 29 -14.49 6.41 -20.53
CA ALA A 29 -14.48 7.86 -20.79
C ALA A 29 -15.65 8.31 -21.68
N HIS A 30 -16.13 7.43 -22.57
CA HIS A 30 -17.24 7.69 -23.49
C HIS A 30 -18.59 7.18 -22.98
N GLY A 31 -18.67 6.68 -21.75
CA GLY A 31 -19.93 6.33 -21.11
C GLY A 31 -20.52 4.99 -21.59
N TYR A 32 -19.69 3.96 -21.74
CA TYR A 32 -20.13 2.56 -21.86
C TYR A 32 -19.05 1.62 -21.31
N ASN A 33 -19.37 0.34 -21.05
CA ASN A 33 -18.34 -0.65 -20.77
C ASN A 33 -18.28 -1.70 -21.86
N VAL A 34 -17.13 -2.34 -21.96
CA VAL A 34 -16.85 -3.42 -22.89
C VAL A 34 -16.51 -4.68 -22.10
N VAL A 35 -17.05 -5.82 -22.53
CA VAL A 35 -16.80 -7.13 -21.92
C VAL A 35 -16.35 -8.13 -22.99
N VAL A 36 -15.62 -9.16 -22.55
CA VAL A 36 -15.25 -10.27 -23.42
C VAL A 36 -16.50 -11.08 -23.76
N LYS A 37 -16.84 -11.13 -25.05
CA LYS A 37 -17.90 -12.01 -25.59
C LYS A 37 -17.38 -13.44 -25.72
N SER A 38 -16.19 -13.57 -26.30
CA SER A 38 -15.52 -14.85 -26.52
C SER A 38 -14.04 -14.60 -26.80
N SER A 39 -13.24 -15.66 -26.69
CA SER A 39 -11.83 -15.63 -27.08
C SER A 39 -11.42 -16.94 -27.75
N SER A 40 -10.43 -16.87 -28.62
CA SER A 40 -9.81 -17.99 -29.29
C SER A 40 -8.30 -17.88 -29.07
N THR A 41 -7.75 -18.79 -28.26
CA THR A 41 -6.31 -18.87 -28.02
C THR A 41 -5.72 -20.00 -28.87
N PRO A 42 -4.55 -19.81 -29.50
CA PRO A 42 -3.87 -20.89 -30.20
C PRO A 42 -3.49 -21.99 -29.20
N THR A 43 -3.66 -23.24 -29.60
CA THR A 43 -3.33 -24.43 -28.79
C THR A 43 -2.40 -25.32 -29.60
N GLU A 44 -1.67 -26.22 -28.95
CA GLU A 44 -0.82 -27.23 -29.63
C GLU A 44 -1.57 -28.03 -30.71
N LYS A 45 -2.88 -28.25 -30.53
CA LYS A 45 -3.75 -28.95 -31.49
C LYS A 45 -4.18 -28.11 -32.71
N LYS A 46 -3.87 -26.81 -32.75
CA LYS A 46 -4.23 -25.86 -33.82
C LYS A 46 -3.10 -24.84 -34.05
N PRO A 47 -1.92 -25.28 -34.52
CA PRO A 47 -0.80 -24.39 -34.79
C PRO A 47 -1.13 -23.38 -35.91
N GLY A 48 -0.59 -22.17 -35.81
CA GLY A 48 -0.71 -21.13 -36.85
C GLY A 48 -1.95 -20.22 -36.78
N ARG A 49 -2.85 -20.40 -35.82
CA ARG A 49 -3.98 -19.45 -35.61
C ARG A 49 -3.50 -18.22 -34.83
N THR A 50 -3.94 -17.03 -35.22
CA THR A 50 -3.78 -15.79 -34.43
C THR A 50 -4.70 -15.82 -33.21
N ALA A 51 -4.23 -15.37 -32.05
CA ALA A 51 -5.09 -15.22 -30.89
C ALA A 51 -6.13 -14.13 -31.15
N LYS A 52 -7.39 -14.37 -30.80
CA LYS A 52 -8.49 -13.41 -30.98
C LYS A 52 -9.32 -13.27 -29.72
N VAL A 53 -9.76 -12.05 -29.43
CA VAL A 53 -10.71 -11.74 -28.36
C VAL A 53 -11.80 -10.87 -28.97
N TRP A 54 -13.02 -11.38 -28.95
CA TRP A 54 -14.19 -10.63 -29.38
C TRP A 54 -14.76 -9.90 -28.17
N LEU A 55 -14.92 -8.60 -28.32
CA LEU A 55 -15.40 -7.71 -27.29
C LEU A 55 -16.76 -7.15 -27.70
N ARG A 56 -17.64 -6.94 -26.72
CA ARG A 56 -18.97 -6.35 -26.93
C ARG A 56 -19.30 -5.34 -25.84
N CYS A 57 -20.27 -4.48 -26.07
CA CYS A 57 -20.80 -3.63 -25.01
C CYS A 57 -21.63 -4.45 -23.99
N ASP A 58 -21.57 -4.07 -22.72
CA ASP A 58 -22.28 -4.73 -21.60
C ASP A 58 -23.75 -4.31 -21.44
N ARG A 59 -24.34 -3.67 -22.45
CA ARG A 59 -25.71 -3.12 -22.43
C ARG A 59 -26.55 -3.56 -23.63
N GLY A 60 -27.76 -3.04 -23.67
CA GLY A 60 -28.72 -3.22 -24.76
C GLY A 60 -29.61 -4.44 -24.61
N GLY A 61 -30.67 -4.48 -25.43
CA GLY A 61 -31.56 -5.62 -25.57
C GLY A 61 -32.97 -5.38 -25.09
N HIS A 62 -33.90 -6.05 -25.78
CA HIS A 62 -35.31 -6.00 -25.48
C HIS A 62 -35.70 -7.28 -24.74
N TYR A 63 -36.26 -7.13 -23.54
CA TYR A 63 -36.87 -8.25 -22.86
C TYR A 63 -38.12 -8.68 -23.62
N ARG A 64 -38.18 -9.95 -24.05
CA ARG A 64 -39.40 -10.49 -24.65
C ARG A 64 -40.56 -10.41 -23.64
N PRO A 65 -41.76 -9.95 -24.05
CA PRO A 65 -42.95 -10.00 -23.21
C PRO A 65 -43.21 -11.45 -22.80
N ARG A 66 -43.41 -11.70 -21.50
CA ARG A 66 -43.80 -13.02 -20.99
C ARG A 66 -44.74 -12.83 -19.81
N ASN A 67 -45.87 -13.53 -19.82
CA ASN A 67 -46.86 -13.54 -18.73
C ASN A 67 -47.32 -12.14 -18.29
N GLY A 68 -47.61 -11.24 -19.23
CA GLY A 68 -48.11 -9.88 -18.92
C GLY A 68 -47.10 -8.90 -18.31
N LEU A 69 -45.83 -9.29 -18.17
CA LEU A 69 -44.77 -8.41 -17.68
C LEU A 69 -44.26 -7.48 -18.81
N THR A 70 -44.28 -6.18 -18.56
CA THR A 70 -43.66 -5.14 -19.41
C THR A 70 -42.15 -5.05 -19.19
N GLU A 71 -41.45 -4.28 -20.03
CA GLU A 71 -40.00 -4.05 -19.89
C GLU A 71 -39.66 -3.40 -18.54
N GLU A 72 -40.48 -2.46 -18.07
CA GLU A 72 -40.33 -1.78 -16.78
C GLU A 72 -40.44 -2.75 -15.60
N THR A 73 -41.38 -3.69 -15.66
CA THR A 73 -41.59 -4.68 -14.59
C THR A 73 -40.57 -5.82 -14.59
N ARG A 74 -39.93 -6.12 -15.74
CA ARG A 74 -38.83 -7.11 -15.82
C ARG A 74 -37.45 -6.55 -15.54
N LYS A 75 -37.24 -5.23 -15.57
CA LYS A 75 -35.97 -4.60 -15.19
C LYS A 75 -35.63 -4.95 -13.74
N ARG A 76 -34.85 -6.02 -13.57
CA ARG A 76 -34.40 -6.50 -12.25
C ARG A 76 -33.48 -5.44 -11.63
N ARG A 77 -33.74 -5.05 -10.38
CA ARG A 77 -32.82 -4.22 -9.57
C ARG A 77 -31.58 -5.00 -9.07
N ARG A 78 -31.02 -5.91 -9.90
CA ARG A 78 -29.82 -6.71 -9.60
C ARG A 78 -28.69 -6.40 -10.61
N THR A 79 -27.49 -6.92 -10.35
CA THR A 79 -26.26 -6.69 -11.16
C THR A 79 -26.32 -7.28 -12.57
N SER A 80 -27.14 -8.30 -12.83
CA SER A 80 -27.30 -8.90 -14.17
C SER A 80 -28.19 -8.06 -15.07
N ARG A 81 -27.65 -7.55 -16.19
CA ARG A 81 -28.36 -6.77 -17.22
C ARG A 81 -28.43 -7.58 -18.52
N LEU A 82 -29.48 -7.37 -19.33
CA LEU A 82 -29.54 -7.93 -20.68
C LEU A 82 -28.44 -7.28 -21.53
N MET A 83 -27.81 -8.05 -22.42
CA MET A 83 -26.72 -7.60 -23.29
C MET A 83 -27.05 -7.95 -24.74
N ASP A 84 -27.47 -6.94 -25.50
CA ASP A 84 -27.82 -7.06 -26.94
C ASP A 84 -27.50 -5.75 -27.69
N CYS A 85 -26.51 -5.01 -27.22
CA CYS A 85 -25.94 -3.91 -27.97
C CYS A 85 -25.21 -4.47 -29.21
N PRO A 86 -25.42 -3.89 -30.41
CA PRO A 86 -24.77 -4.35 -31.63
C PRO A 86 -23.27 -4.04 -31.68
N PHE A 87 -22.78 -3.17 -30.78
CA PHE A 87 -21.37 -2.78 -30.68
C PHE A 87 -20.45 -3.98 -30.52
N MET A 88 -19.42 -4.06 -31.36
CA MET A 88 -18.49 -5.18 -31.37
C MET A 88 -17.09 -4.77 -31.82
N LEU A 89 -16.09 -5.28 -31.13
CA LEU A 89 -14.68 -5.15 -31.48
C LEU A 89 -14.05 -6.54 -31.58
N VAL A 90 -12.92 -6.62 -32.28
CA VAL A 90 -12.02 -7.78 -32.21
C VAL A 90 -10.60 -7.29 -31.93
N ALA A 91 -9.98 -7.89 -30.92
CA ALA A 91 -8.56 -7.78 -30.66
C ALA A 91 -7.88 -9.04 -31.18
N ALA A 92 -7.00 -8.92 -32.15
CA ALA A 92 -6.29 -10.05 -32.75
C ALA A 92 -4.78 -9.82 -32.70
N GLY A 93 -4.01 -10.79 -32.23
CA GLY A 93 -2.57 -10.61 -32.14
C GLY A 93 -1.75 -11.87 -32.00
N THR A 94 -0.48 -11.73 -32.29
CA THR A 94 0.60 -12.64 -31.90
C THR A 94 1.43 -11.95 -30.80
N PRO A 95 2.28 -12.68 -30.06
CA PRO A 95 3.21 -12.02 -29.14
C PRO A 95 3.98 -10.89 -29.85
N GLY A 96 3.98 -9.69 -29.26
CA GLY A 96 4.63 -8.48 -29.79
C GLY A 96 3.76 -7.54 -30.63
N ILE A 97 2.66 -8.02 -31.24
CA ILE A 97 1.74 -7.17 -32.03
C ILE A 97 0.29 -7.63 -31.86
N TRP A 98 -0.53 -6.76 -31.30
CA TRP A 98 -1.97 -6.92 -31.15
C TRP A 98 -2.72 -5.78 -31.85
N THR A 99 -3.64 -6.11 -32.76
CA THR A 99 -4.44 -5.16 -33.50
C THR A 99 -5.87 -5.11 -32.96
N LEU A 100 -6.39 -3.91 -32.76
CA LEU A 100 -7.79 -3.65 -32.45
C LEU A 100 -8.53 -3.24 -33.72
N THR A 101 -9.64 -3.92 -34.01
CA THR A 101 -10.55 -3.62 -35.13
C THR A 101 -11.97 -3.44 -34.61
N VAL A 102 -12.66 -2.42 -35.11
CA VAL A 102 -14.06 -2.13 -34.83
C VAL A 102 -14.91 -2.91 -35.82
N LEU A 103 -15.60 -3.95 -35.35
CA LEU A 103 -16.49 -4.76 -36.20
C LEU A 103 -17.86 -4.10 -36.37
N ASN A 104 -18.36 -3.44 -35.33
CA ASN A 104 -19.58 -2.66 -35.40
C ASN A 104 -19.47 -1.48 -34.40
N PRO A 105 -19.48 -0.22 -34.88
CA PRO A 105 -19.35 0.95 -34.03
C PRO A 105 -20.68 1.38 -33.38
N THR A 106 -21.80 0.80 -33.79
CA THR A 106 -23.13 1.30 -33.41
C THR A 106 -23.57 0.84 -32.02
N HIS A 107 -24.27 1.71 -31.31
CA HIS A 107 -24.93 1.42 -30.05
C HIS A 107 -26.45 1.63 -30.19
N ASN A 108 -27.24 0.82 -29.50
CA ASN A 108 -28.70 0.93 -29.42
C ASN A 108 -29.18 1.52 -28.08
N HIS A 109 -28.33 2.22 -27.35
CA HIS A 109 -28.62 2.84 -26.06
C HIS A 109 -27.84 4.15 -25.91
N GLY A 110 -28.24 5.00 -24.95
CA GLY A 110 -27.49 6.21 -24.58
C GLY A 110 -26.32 5.93 -23.61
N PRO A 111 -25.49 6.94 -23.29
CA PRO A 111 -24.35 6.80 -22.38
C PRO A 111 -24.76 6.39 -20.96
N ILE A 112 -23.81 5.84 -20.19
CA ILE A 112 -23.97 5.54 -18.77
C ILE A 112 -24.16 6.87 -18.00
N VAL A 113 -25.42 7.20 -17.67
CA VAL A 113 -25.76 8.35 -16.79
C VAL A 113 -25.70 7.97 -15.31
N GLU A 114 -25.92 6.69 -14.98
CA GLU A 114 -25.85 6.18 -13.60
C GLU A 114 -24.41 5.92 -13.16
N LYS A 115 -23.98 6.52 -12.03
CA LYS A 115 -22.71 6.14 -11.38
C LYS A 115 -22.68 4.61 -11.19
N PRO A 116 -21.59 3.91 -11.57
CA PRO A 116 -21.50 2.47 -11.38
C PRO A 116 -21.80 2.12 -9.93
N ARG A 117 -22.73 1.20 -9.70
CA ARG A 117 -22.87 0.61 -8.37
C ARG A 117 -21.56 -0.13 -8.11
N PRO A 118 -20.79 0.21 -7.06
CA PRO A 118 -19.55 -0.48 -6.79
C PRO A 118 -19.85 -1.99 -6.68
N ALA A 119 -18.96 -2.81 -7.24
CA ALA A 119 -18.98 -4.25 -7.02
C ALA A 119 -19.09 -4.52 -5.50
N PRO A 120 -19.69 -5.64 -5.05
CA PRO A 120 -19.67 -5.98 -3.63
C PRO A 120 -18.21 -6.02 -3.17
N GLN A 121 -17.78 -4.94 -2.52
CA GLN A 121 -16.47 -4.84 -1.92
C GLN A 121 -16.40 -5.91 -0.84
N HIS A 122 -15.30 -6.64 -0.83
CA HIS A 122 -14.90 -7.43 0.33
C HIS A 122 -15.16 -6.59 1.59
N LYS A 123 -16.06 -7.05 2.45
CA LYS A 123 -16.49 -6.28 3.62
C LYS A 123 -15.51 -6.52 4.76
N VAL A 124 -14.52 -5.63 4.84
CA VAL A 124 -13.61 -5.54 5.99
C VAL A 124 -14.42 -5.37 7.27
N ARG A 125 -14.13 -6.18 8.30
CA ARG A 125 -14.86 -6.10 9.57
C ARG A 125 -14.52 -4.79 10.27
N LYS A 126 -15.46 -4.29 11.09
CA LYS A 126 -15.19 -3.12 11.92
C LYS A 126 -14.04 -3.45 12.88
N GLY A 127 -13.04 -2.57 12.93
CA GLY A 127 -11.82 -2.81 13.69
C GLY A 127 -10.73 -3.54 12.89
N GLN A 128 -10.92 -3.69 11.57
CA GLN A 128 -9.89 -4.12 10.63
C GLN A 128 -9.69 -3.09 9.51
N ILE A 129 -8.60 -3.26 8.75
CA ILE A 129 -8.26 -2.56 7.52
C ILE A 129 -8.09 -3.57 6.38
N PRO A 130 -8.34 -3.18 5.12
CA PRO A 130 -7.86 -3.95 3.98
C PRO A 130 -6.34 -4.06 4.05
N ALA A 131 -5.82 -5.29 4.00
CA ALA A 131 -4.39 -5.56 3.92
C ALA A 131 -4.16 -6.90 3.21
N VAL A 132 -2.90 -7.21 2.91
CA VAL A 132 -2.50 -8.46 2.26
C VAL A 132 -1.59 -9.25 3.19
N PRO A 133 -1.83 -10.54 3.44
CA PRO A 133 -2.78 -11.41 2.74
C PRO A 133 -4.18 -11.51 3.38
N TYR A 134 -4.42 -10.81 4.49
CA TYR A 134 -5.70 -10.80 5.20
C TYR A 134 -6.02 -9.39 5.73
N ASP A 135 -7.29 -9.13 6.06
CA ASP A 135 -7.68 -7.88 6.72
C ASP A 135 -7.09 -7.80 8.13
N TRP A 136 -6.32 -6.76 8.40
CA TRP A 136 -5.55 -6.62 9.64
C TRP A 136 -6.23 -5.68 10.65
N PRO A 137 -6.09 -5.85 11.99
CA PRO A 137 -5.55 -7.01 12.68
C PRO A 137 -6.46 -8.21 12.57
N HIS A 138 -5.93 -9.42 12.73
CA HIS A 138 -6.66 -10.69 12.50
C HIS A 138 -7.91 -10.83 13.38
N ASP A 139 -7.93 -10.21 14.55
CA ASP A 139 -9.00 -10.28 15.56
C ASP A 139 -9.93 -9.04 15.58
N ALA A 140 -9.77 -8.12 14.62
CA ALA A 140 -10.55 -6.89 14.52
C ALA A 140 -10.44 -5.93 15.72
N THR A 141 -9.27 -5.88 16.37
CA THR A 141 -9.00 -5.01 17.52
C THR A 141 -8.25 -3.71 17.17
N LEU A 142 -8.43 -3.11 15.99
CA LEU A 142 -7.84 -1.79 15.70
C LEU A 142 -8.48 -0.69 16.57
N THR A 143 -7.80 -0.28 17.65
CA THR A 143 -8.23 0.80 18.55
C THR A 143 -7.03 1.52 19.18
N PRO A 144 -7.19 2.74 19.73
CA PRO A 144 -6.12 3.44 20.44
C PRO A 144 -5.57 2.69 21.67
N TYR A 145 -6.31 1.73 22.22
CA TYR A 145 -5.93 0.99 23.43
C TYR A 145 -5.13 -0.28 23.14
N THR A 146 -5.12 -0.71 21.88
CA THR A 146 -4.55 -1.99 21.45
C THR A 146 -3.54 -1.82 20.33
N THR A 147 -3.54 -0.68 19.64
CA THR A 147 -2.71 -0.43 18.47
C THR A 147 -1.78 0.76 18.66
N ALA A 148 -0.52 0.59 18.27
CA ALA A 148 0.46 1.68 18.23
C ALA A 148 1.04 1.86 16.82
N LEU A 149 1.41 3.10 16.49
CA LEU A 149 2.29 3.42 15.36
C LEU A 149 3.74 3.36 15.82
N VAL A 150 4.60 2.74 15.01
CA VAL A 150 6.05 2.68 15.23
C VAL A 150 6.74 3.25 13.99
N ILE A 151 7.37 4.42 14.15
CA ILE A 151 8.18 5.06 13.09
C ILE A 151 9.65 4.73 13.34
N ILE A 152 10.22 3.93 12.44
CA ILE A 152 11.55 3.35 12.60
C ILE A 152 12.60 4.21 11.88
N ASP A 153 13.57 4.70 12.63
CA ASP A 153 14.86 5.23 12.18
C ASP A 153 14.79 6.29 11.08
N MET A 154 13.79 7.18 11.14
CA MET A 154 13.70 8.36 10.29
C MET A 154 14.66 9.46 10.77
N GLN A 155 15.95 9.12 10.88
CA GLN A 155 17.03 9.98 11.36
C GLN A 155 17.71 10.71 10.20
N LYS A 156 18.35 11.84 10.51
CA LYS A 156 19.16 12.60 9.54
C LYS A 156 20.30 11.75 8.96
N ASP A 157 20.86 10.82 9.73
CA ASP A 157 21.87 9.86 9.30
C ASP A 157 21.37 8.89 8.21
N PHE A 158 20.06 8.65 8.14
CA PHE A 158 19.44 7.78 7.13
C PHE A 158 18.77 8.54 5.98
N CYS A 159 18.41 9.80 6.20
CA CYS A 159 17.54 10.55 5.28
C CYS A 159 18.09 11.90 4.82
N SER A 160 19.21 12.39 5.35
CA SER A 160 19.76 13.71 5.03
C SER A 160 21.14 13.63 4.38
N PRO A 161 21.48 14.59 3.50
CA PRO A 161 22.83 14.71 2.98
C PRO A 161 23.87 14.87 4.10
N GLY A 162 25.02 14.24 3.94
CA GLY A 162 26.08 14.18 4.94
C GLY A 162 25.82 13.21 6.10
N GLY A 163 24.73 12.43 6.04
CA GLY A 163 24.41 11.37 7.00
C GLY A 163 25.12 10.04 6.73
N TYR A 164 25.05 9.12 7.69
CA TYR A 164 25.64 7.77 7.60
C TYR A 164 25.39 7.03 6.28
N MET A 165 24.16 7.05 5.73
CA MET A 165 23.81 6.27 4.53
C MET A 165 24.55 6.69 3.26
N GLU A 166 24.87 7.97 3.10
CA GLU A 166 25.64 8.44 1.95
C GLU A 166 27.07 7.87 1.97
N TYR A 167 27.68 7.75 3.17
CA TYR A 167 29.01 7.12 3.32
C TYR A 167 28.99 5.61 3.07
N GLN A 168 27.83 4.98 3.19
CA GLN A 168 27.64 3.58 2.78
C GLN A 168 27.34 3.43 1.28
N GLY A 169 27.23 4.53 0.53
CA GLY A 169 27.04 4.54 -0.92
C GLY A 169 25.59 4.32 -1.36
N TYR A 170 24.62 4.52 -0.47
CA TYR A 170 23.20 4.34 -0.79
C TYR A 170 22.54 5.64 -1.26
N ASP A 171 21.57 5.51 -2.16
CA ASP A 171 20.66 6.60 -2.52
C ASP A 171 19.62 6.82 -1.40
N ILE A 172 19.58 8.04 -0.87
CA ILE A 172 18.66 8.45 0.20
C ILE A 172 17.32 8.98 -0.33
N SER A 173 17.17 9.17 -1.65
CA SER A 173 15.99 9.77 -2.27
C SER A 173 14.69 9.02 -1.92
N ALA A 174 14.75 7.69 -1.88
CA ALA A 174 13.62 6.85 -1.53
C ALA A 174 13.18 7.09 -0.09
N ALA A 175 14.13 7.19 0.85
CA ALA A 175 13.83 7.47 2.27
C ALA A 175 13.23 8.87 2.45
N GLN A 176 13.80 9.88 1.78
CA GLN A 176 13.27 11.26 1.80
C GLN A 176 11.85 11.35 1.27
N SER A 177 11.53 10.59 0.21
CA SER A 177 10.21 10.60 -0.42
C SER A 177 9.07 10.13 0.51
N LEU A 178 9.40 9.40 1.58
CA LEU A 178 8.43 8.92 2.57
C LEU A 178 7.92 10.02 3.48
N ILE A 179 8.73 11.05 3.76
CA ILE A 179 8.50 12.03 4.83
C ILE A 179 7.09 12.65 4.76
N PRO A 180 6.59 13.13 3.60
CA PRO A 180 5.26 13.74 3.54
C PRO A 180 4.12 12.78 3.87
N LYS A 181 4.22 11.52 3.45
CA LYS A 181 3.17 10.51 3.72
C LYS A 181 3.26 10.03 5.17
N LEU A 182 4.46 9.82 5.70
CA LEU A 182 4.67 9.52 7.13
C LEU A 182 4.10 10.61 8.02
N GLN A 183 4.25 11.88 7.65
CA GLN A 183 3.68 13.00 8.40
C GLN A 183 2.14 12.95 8.44
N GLN A 184 1.50 12.54 7.34
CA GLN A 184 0.04 12.33 7.30
C GLN A 184 -0.39 11.20 8.25
N VAL A 185 0.31 10.06 8.21
CA VAL A 185 0.05 8.92 9.11
C VAL A 185 0.24 9.35 10.56
N LEU A 186 1.37 9.96 10.89
CA LEU A 186 1.72 10.45 12.23
C LEU A 186 0.65 11.38 12.79
N ASN A 187 0.27 12.41 12.02
CA ASN A 187 -0.76 13.36 12.43
C ASN A 187 -2.13 12.69 12.63
N THR A 188 -2.46 11.70 11.80
CA THR A 188 -3.70 10.95 11.92
C THR A 188 -3.75 10.17 13.24
N PHE A 189 -2.68 9.44 13.56
CA PHE A 189 -2.56 8.69 14.82
C PHE A 189 -2.63 9.60 16.04
N ARG A 190 -1.84 10.70 16.04
CA ARG A 190 -1.85 11.72 17.09
C ARG A 190 -3.25 12.27 17.34
N THR A 191 -3.93 12.73 16.29
CA THR A 191 -5.25 13.37 16.45
C THR A 191 -6.37 12.39 16.79
N ALA A 192 -6.16 11.09 16.60
CA ALA A 192 -7.08 10.03 16.99
C ALA A 192 -6.72 9.41 18.36
N GLY A 193 -5.66 9.87 19.01
CA GLY A 193 -5.23 9.43 20.35
C GLY A 193 -4.55 8.05 20.37
N PHE A 194 -4.06 7.57 19.23
CA PHE A 194 -3.30 6.31 19.18
C PHE A 194 -1.87 6.56 19.69
N PRO A 195 -1.31 5.62 20.48
CA PRO A 195 0.10 5.68 20.90
C PRO A 195 1.05 5.68 19.70
N VAL A 196 2.06 6.54 19.76
CA VAL A 196 3.13 6.66 18.77
C VAL A 196 4.46 6.42 19.45
N TYR A 197 5.30 5.60 18.81
CA TYR A 197 6.66 5.31 19.22
C TYR A 197 7.61 5.62 18.07
N HIS A 198 8.78 6.16 18.40
CA HIS A 198 9.84 6.43 17.45
C HIS A 198 11.07 5.60 17.81
N THR A 199 11.88 5.22 16.83
CA THR A 199 13.15 4.55 17.10
C THR A 199 14.30 5.31 16.47
N ARG A 200 15.47 5.22 17.10
CA ARG A 200 16.74 5.70 16.56
C ARG A 200 17.79 4.62 16.71
N GLU A 201 18.40 4.21 15.60
CA GLU A 201 19.61 3.41 15.65
C GLU A 201 20.79 4.28 16.05
N GLY A 202 21.51 3.86 17.09
CA GLY A 202 22.77 4.50 17.44
C GLY A 202 23.41 3.98 18.71
N HIS A 203 24.68 4.34 18.85
CA HIS A 203 25.55 3.87 19.91
C HIS A 203 25.88 4.97 20.91
N ARG A 204 26.22 4.57 22.14
CA ARG A 204 26.67 5.51 23.16
C ARG A 204 27.90 6.30 22.69
N PRO A 205 28.12 7.54 23.16
CA PRO A 205 29.29 8.34 22.79
C PRO A 205 30.64 7.65 23.02
N ASP A 206 30.72 6.82 24.08
CA ASP A 206 31.87 5.98 24.42
C ASP A 206 32.02 4.72 23.57
N LEU A 207 31.11 4.48 22.62
CA LEU A 207 31.02 3.31 21.74
C LEU A 207 30.89 1.96 22.47
N SER A 208 30.57 1.95 23.76
CA SER A 208 30.44 0.72 24.56
C SER A 208 29.33 -0.22 24.07
N THR A 209 28.37 0.30 23.30
CA THR A 209 27.29 -0.48 22.69
C THR A 209 27.57 -0.88 21.24
N LEU A 210 28.77 -0.61 20.70
CA LEU A 210 29.17 -0.98 19.34
C LEU A 210 30.04 -2.24 19.37
N SER A 211 29.59 -3.29 18.69
CA SER A 211 30.39 -4.52 18.57
C SER A 211 31.58 -4.33 17.63
N ASN A 212 32.69 -5.02 17.88
CA ASN A 212 33.86 -4.99 16.99
C ASN A 212 33.53 -5.41 15.54
N ARG A 213 32.61 -6.37 15.38
CA ARG A 213 32.13 -6.81 14.05
C ARG A 213 31.41 -5.69 13.31
N GLU A 214 30.53 -4.97 14.00
CA GLU A 214 29.77 -3.87 13.40
C GLU A 214 30.65 -2.66 13.11
N ALA A 215 31.58 -2.34 14.00
CA ALA A 215 32.60 -1.32 13.78
C ALA A 215 33.39 -1.61 12.49
N PHE A 216 33.87 -2.84 12.33
CA PHE A 216 34.57 -3.29 11.12
C PHE A 216 33.68 -3.15 9.87
N ARG A 217 32.47 -3.73 9.89
CA ARG A 217 31.55 -3.70 8.73
C ARG A 217 31.23 -2.27 8.30
N SER A 218 30.96 -1.37 9.25
CA SER A 218 30.55 0.01 8.96
C SER A 218 31.59 0.83 8.22
N ARG A 219 32.88 0.44 8.30
CA ARG A 219 33.99 1.08 7.59
C ARG A 219 34.36 0.35 6.30
N ASN A 220 33.73 -0.80 6.01
CA ASN A 220 33.99 -1.59 4.82
C ASN A 220 33.20 -1.05 3.62
N ASN A 221 33.50 0.18 3.23
CA ASN A 221 32.95 0.90 2.10
C ASN A 221 34.06 1.77 1.46
N ALA A 222 33.77 2.40 0.32
CA ALA A 222 34.77 3.18 -0.43
C ALA A 222 35.34 4.39 0.33
N SER A 223 34.58 4.95 1.29
CA SER A 223 35.01 6.12 2.07
C SER A 223 35.89 5.73 3.27
N GLY A 224 35.83 4.49 3.73
CA GLY A 224 36.44 4.04 5.00
C GLY A 224 35.79 4.64 6.25
N MET A 225 34.79 5.51 6.10
CA MET A 225 34.04 6.12 7.20
C MET A 225 32.95 5.17 7.66
N GLY A 226 32.75 5.10 8.97
CA GLY A 226 31.76 4.23 9.58
C GLY A 226 31.30 4.79 10.92
N ILE A 227 30.69 3.93 11.74
CA ILE A 227 30.12 4.33 13.01
C ILE A 227 31.19 4.98 13.89
N GLY A 228 30.86 6.16 14.44
CA GLY A 228 31.73 6.96 15.28
C GLY A 228 32.73 7.85 14.55
N SER A 229 32.90 7.71 13.22
CA SER A 229 33.69 8.65 12.40
C SER A 229 33.04 10.03 12.37
N GLN A 230 33.86 11.08 12.28
CA GLN A 230 33.37 12.45 12.19
C GLN A 230 32.82 12.75 10.78
N GLY A 231 31.52 13.02 10.68
CA GLY A 231 30.86 13.51 9.47
C GLY A 231 30.37 14.96 9.61
N PRO A 232 29.73 15.52 8.56
CA PRO A 232 29.15 16.86 8.55
C PRO A 232 28.07 17.08 9.60
N LEU A 233 27.33 16.03 9.94
CA LEU A 233 26.24 16.07 10.93
C LEU A 233 26.68 15.55 12.31
N GLY A 234 27.98 15.52 12.60
CA GLY A 234 28.53 14.95 13.82
C GLY A 234 29.08 13.55 13.64
N ARG A 235 29.29 12.82 14.74
CA ARG A 235 29.78 11.44 14.69
C ARG A 235 28.68 10.49 14.21
N LEU A 236 28.95 9.75 13.14
CA LEU A 236 27.96 8.89 12.48
C LEU A 236 27.39 7.83 13.44
N LEU A 237 26.05 7.75 13.53
CA LEU A 237 25.29 6.84 14.42
C LEU A 237 25.69 6.91 15.90
N VAL A 238 26.13 8.08 16.38
CA VAL A 238 26.42 8.31 17.80
C VAL A 238 25.31 9.13 18.44
N ARG A 239 24.79 8.63 19.57
CA ARG A 239 23.70 9.26 20.31
C ARG A 239 24.07 10.68 20.75
N GLY A 240 23.16 11.63 20.51
CA GLY A 240 23.31 13.04 20.86
C GLY A 240 23.89 13.90 19.73
N GLU A 241 24.37 13.30 18.64
CA GLU A 241 24.84 14.03 17.46
C GLU A 241 23.67 14.46 16.57
N VAL A 242 23.87 15.51 15.76
CA VAL A 242 22.84 16.05 14.87
C VAL A 242 22.33 15.01 13.88
N GLY A 243 23.24 14.21 13.30
CA GLY A 243 22.91 13.14 12.35
C GLY A 243 22.08 12.02 12.98
N HIS A 244 22.34 11.72 14.25
CA HIS A 244 21.60 10.68 14.95
C HIS A 244 20.15 11.07 15.26
N ASP A 245 19.79 12.35 15.26
CA ASP A 245 18.43 12.76 15.63
C ASP A 245 17.41 12.56 14.48
N ILE A 246 16.14 12.50 14.86
CA ILE A 246 15.01 12.36 13.94
C ILE A 246 14.90 13.60 13.03
N VAL A 247 14.46 13.42 11.79
CA VAL A 247 14.17 14.54 10.87
C VAL A 247 13.06 15.44 11.42
N ASP A 248 13.19 16.75 11.21
CA ASP A 248 12.37 17.75 11.91
C ASP A 248 10.86 17.61 11.59
N GLU A 249 10.53 17.15 10.39
CA GLU A 249 9.15 16.96 9.92
C GLU A 249 8.39 15.85 10.65
N LEU A 250 9.11 14.91 11.25
CA LEU A 250 8.59 13.74 11.95
C LEU A 250 8.94 13.76 13.45
N TYR A 251 9.39 14.91 13.97
CA TYR A 251 9.93 15.00 15.32
C TYR A 251 8.91 14.53 16.39
N PRO A 252 9.35 13.76 17.40
CA PRO A 252 8.48 13.27 18.47
C PRO A 252 7.87 14.40 19.31
N LEU A 253 6.65 14.18 19.79
CA LEU A 253 6.09 14.99 20.88
C LEU A 253 6.66 14.55 22.24
N PRO A 254 6.63 15.40 23.27
CA PRO A 254 7.20 15.08 24.59
C PRO A 254 6.69 13.77 25.22
N GLU A 255 5.44 13.40 24.94
CA GLU A 255 4.78 12.19 25.43
C GLU A 255 4.98 10.94 24.55
N GLU A 256 5.64 11.07 23.39
CA GLU A 256 5.90 9.98 22.46
C GLU A 256 7.28 9.36 22.75
N PRO A 257 7.36 8.09 23.19
CA PRO A 257 8.65 7.49 23.53
C PRO A 257 9.56 7.35 22.32
N VAL A 258 10.86 7.63 22.54
CA VAL A 258 11.93 7.45 21.55
C VAL A 258 12.86 6.33 22.03
N ILE A 259 12.97 5.28 21.23
CA ILE A 259 13.75 4.08 21.56
C ILE A 259 15.13 4.16 20.90
N ASP A 260 16.17 4.40 21.70
CA ASP A 260 17.56 4.37 21.22
C ASP A 260 18.10 2.93 21.22
N LYS A 261 18.06 2.29 20.06
CA LYS A 261 18.46 0.89 19.87
C LYS A 261 19.91 0.80 19.37
N PRO A 262 20.77 -0.05 19.97
CA PRO A 262 22.14 -0.26 19.51
C PRO A 262 22.24 -1.28 18.37
N GLY A 263 21.12 -1.85 17.92
CA GLY A 263 21.05 -2.85 16.86
C GLY A 263 19.88 -2.60 15.91
N LYS A 264 19.58 -3.59 15.07
CA LYS A 264 18.58 -3.44 14.00
C LYS A 264 17.15 -3.51 14.52
N SER A 265 16.86 -4.46 15.40
CA SER A 265 15.56 -4.58 16.06
C SER A 265 15.36 -3.52 17.14
N ALA A 266 14.18 -2.93 17.20
CA ALA A 266 13.79 -2.02 18.27
C ALA A 266 13.64 -2.69 19.64
N PHE A 267 13.53 -4.01 19.70
CA PHE A 267 13.37 -4.77 20.96
C PHE A 267 14.71 -5.18 21.59
N SER A 268 15.73 -5.37 20.77
CA SER A 268 17.01 -5.91 21.22
C SER A 268 17.75 -4.90 22.12
N TYR A 269 17.88 -5.24 23.40
CA TYR A 269 18.57 -4.44 24.44
C TYR A 269 17.92 -3.07 24.71
N THR A 270 16.59 -2.99 24.63
CA THR A 270 15.81 -1.77 24.91
C THR A 270 14.67 -2.07 25.88
N ASP A 271 13.96 -1.02 26.30
CA ASP A 271 12.72 -1.09 27.08
C ASP A 271 11.45 -1.10 26.19
N PHE A 272 11.59 -1.27 24.88
CA PHE A 272 10.46 -1.14 23.95
C PHE A 272 9.32 -2.12 24.24
N GLU A 273 9.63 -3.39 24.51
CA GLU A 273 8.61 -4.37 24.90
C GLU A 273 7.89 -3.96 26.19
N LEU A 274 8.64 -3.52 27.21
CA LEU A 274 8.07 -3.10 28.48
C LEU A 274 7.04 -1.98 28.27
N LEU A 275 7.39 -0.97 27.46
CA LEU A 275 6.51 0.16 27.16
C LEU A 275 5.22 -0.29 26.45
N LEU A 276 5.34 -1.13 25.42
CA LEU A 276 4.20 -1.67 24.68
C LEU A 276 3.28 -2.49 25.60
N ARG A 277 3.83 -3.38 26.42
CA ARG A 277 3.06 -4.25 27.33
C ARG A 277 2.35 -3.44 28.42
N ASN A 278 3.01 -2.44 29.01
CA ASN A 278 2.40 -1.56 30.01
C ASN A 278 1.24 -0.72 29.44
N LYS A 279 1.30 -0.39 28.14
CA LYS A 279 0.21 0.28 27.42
C LYS A 279 -0.89 -0.66 26.93
N GLY A 280 -0.72 -1.99 27.07
CA GLY A 280 -1.68 -2.98 26.60
C GLY A 280 -1.68 -3.17 25.07
N ILE A 281 -0.62 -2.74 24.39
CA ILE A 281 -0.51 -2.83 22.93
C ILE A 281 -0.38 -4.28 22.49
N LYS A 282 -1.11 -4.62 21.44
CA LYS A 282 -1.11 -5.94 20.77
C LYS A 282 -0.83 -5.82 19.28
N ASN A 283 -1.14 -4.66 18.69
CA ASN A 283 -1.12 -4.42 17.27
C ASN A 283 -0.09 -3.33 16.95
N LEU A 284 0.79 -3.57 15.97
CA LEU A 284 1.79 -2.59 15.54
C LEU A 284 1.60 -2.22 14.07
N VAL A 285 1.44 -0.92 13.82
CA VAL A 285 1.57 -0.34 12.47
C VAL A 285 3.00 0.14 12.32
N ILE A 286 3.75 -0.47 11.40
CA ILE A 286 5.19 -0.29 11.27
C ILE A 286 5.49 0.50 9.99
N ALA A 287 6.28 1.55 10.13
CA ALA A 287 6.72 2.42 9.05
C ALA A 287 8.17 2.91 9.29
N GLY A 288 8.80 3.54 8.30
CA GLY A 288 10.16 4.07 8.39
C GLY A 288 11.19 3.29 7.57
N VAL A 289 12.45 3.31 7.99
CA VAL A 289 13.57 2.77 7.19
C VAL A 289 14.55 1.91 7.99
N THR A 290 15.30 1.00 7.36
CA THR A 290 15.05 0.47 6.01
C THR A 290 14.11 -0.74 6.09
N THR A 291 13.36 -0.97 5.02
CA THR A 291 12.32 -2.03 4.93
C THR A 291 12.91 -3.40 5.25
N ASP A 292 14.04 -3.72 4.63
CA ASP A 292 14.71 -5.02 4.65
C ASP A 292 15.56 -5.26 5.91
N VAL A 293 15.96 -4.19 6.61
CA VAL A 293 16.82 -4.27 7.79
C VAL A 293 16.05 -3.94 9.07
N CYS A 294 15.98 -2.67 9.49
CA CYS A 294 15.44 -2.30 10.80
C CYS A 294 13.94 -2.55 10.92
N VAL A 295 13.18 -2.27 9.86
CA VAL A 295 11.73 -2.50 9.79
C VAL A 295 11.43 -4.00 9.87
N SER A 296 11.99 -4.80 8.95
CA SER A 296 11.81 -6.25 8.91
C SER A 296 12.29 -6.95 10.18
N THR A 297 13.46 -6.57 10.71
CA THR A 297 13.99 -7.18 11.94
C THR A 297 13.08 -6.90 13.13
N THR A 298 12.60 -5.65 13.27
CA THR A 298 11.68 -5.27 14.34
C THR A 298 10.34 -5.99 14.19
N MET A 299 9.79 -6.08 12.96
CA MET A 299 8.54 -6.81 12.70
C MET A 299 8.65 -8.29 13.05
N ARG A 300 9.75 -8.94 12.65
CA ARG A 300 9.99 -10.37 12.94
C ARG A 300 10.07 -10.63 14.44
N GLU A 301 10.82 -9.79 15.17
CA GLU A 301 10.90 -9.94 16.62
C GLU A 301 9.57 -9.61 17.32
N ALA A 302 8.80 -8.64 16.82
CA ALA A 302 7.45 -8.36 17.30
C ALA A 302 6.50 -9.56 17.08
N ASN A 303 6.53 -10.14 15.88
CA ASN A 303 5.75 -11.33 15.51
C ASN A 303 6.06 -12.51 16.46
N ASP A 304 7.34 -12.81 16.68
CA ASP A 304 7.75 -13.90 17.58
C ASP A 304 7.34 -13.65 19.04
N LYS A 305 7.19 -12.37 19.43
CA LYS A 305 6.65 -11.95 20.74
C LYS A 305 5.11 -11.90 20.78
N GLY A 306 4.43 -12.27 19.69
CA GLY A 306 2.98 -12.36 19.59
C GLY A 306 2.26 -11.04 19.33
N PHE A 307 2.95 -10.01 18.82
CA PHE A 307 2.28 -8.80 18.34
C PHE A 307 1.75 -9.03 16.92
N ASP A 308 0.53 -8.56 16.65
CA ASP A 308 -0.03 -8.56 15.30
C ASP A 308 0.49 -7.32 14.54
N CYS A 309 1.17 -7.53 13.42
CA CYS A 309 1.93 -6.48 12.76
C CYS A 309 1.43 -6.20 11.34
N VAL A 310 1.44 -4.92 10.95
CA VAL A 310 1.25 -4.50 9.56
C VAL A 310 2.37 -3.54 9.13
N ILE A 311 2.97 -3.79 7.97
CA ILE A 311 3.90 -2.84 7.33
C ILE A 311 3.13 -1.95 6.36
N LEU A 312 3.42 -0.65 6.41
CA LEU A 312 2.97 0.32 5.41
C LEU A 312 3.92 0.34 4.21
N GLU A 313 3.53 -0.27 3.08
CA GLU A 313 4.43 -0.42 1.92
C GLU A 313 4.81 0.93 1.28
N ASP A 314 3.94 1.93 1.35
CA ASP A 314 4.18 3.29 0.86
C ASP A 314 4.68 4.26 1.94
N CYS A 315 5.03 3.75 3.12
CA CYS A 315 5.73 4.48 4.19
C CYS A 315 6.99 3.73 4.66
N THR A 316 7.54 2.87 3.80
CA THR A 316 8.81 2.19 4.03
C THR A 316 9.66 2.21 2.75
N ALA A 317 10.98 2.26 2.90
CA ALA A 317 11.92 2.21 1.78
C ALA A 317 13.16 1.40 2.16
N ALA A 318 13.88 0.88 1.17
CA ALA A 318 15.18 0.24 1.34
C ALA A 318 16.21 0.91 0.44
N GLY A 319 17.50 0.64 0.68
CA GLY A 319 18.58 1.14 -0.18
C GLY A 319 18.50 0.61 -1.61
N GLU A 320 17.81 -0.52 -1.82
CA GLU A 320 17.53 -1.10 -3.14
C GLU A 320 16.04 -1.42 -3.29
N PRO A 321 15.38 -1.04 -4.40
CA PRO A 321 13.96 -1.33 -4.62
C PRO A 321 13.61 -2.81 -4.56
N SER A 322 14.51 -3.69 -5.03
CA SER A 322 14.30 -5.14 -5.01
C SER A 322 14.24 -5.68 -3.59
N LEU A 323 15.07 -5.17 -2.67
CA LEU A 323 15.08 -5.57 -1.26
C LEU A 323 13.79 -5.14 -0.55
N HIS A 324 13.29 -3.93 -0.85
CA HIS A 324 11.99 -3.48 -0.36
C HIS A 324 10.88 -4.43 -0.80
N VAL A 325 10.75 -4.69 -2.11
CA VAL A 325 9.70 -5.56 -2.65
C VAL A 325 9.81 -6.99 -2.10
N SER A 326 11.00 -7.61 -2.15
CA SER A 326 11.18 -8.98 -1.66
C SER A 326 10.90 -9.12 -0.16
N THR A 327 11.19 -8.09 0.63
CA THR A 327 10.86 -8.09 2.06
C THR A 327 9.35 -8.07 2.27
N LEU A 328 8.63 -7.20 1.56
CA LEU A 328 7.16 -7.16 1.63
C LEU A 328 6.53 -8.48 1.15
N GLU A 329 7.08 -9.11 0.11
CA GLU A 329 6.64 -10.45 -0.31
C GLU A 329 6.86 -11.48 0.81
N SER A 330 8.03 -11.46 1.46
CA SER A 330 8.33 -12.40 2.54
C SER A 330 7.35 -12.32 3.71
N VAL A 331 6.83 -11.12 4.02
CA VAL A 331 5.80 -10.91 5.05
C VAL A 331 4.51 -11.65 4.71
N LYS A 332 4.11 -11.64 3.43
CA LYS A 332 2.83 -12.17 2.95
C LYS A 332 2.82 -13.69 2.76
N MET A 333 3.99 -14.33 2.78
CA MET A 333 4.10 -15.79 2.60
C MET A 333 3.39 -16.55 3.73
N GLU A 334 3.02 -17.81 3.47
CA GLU A 334 2.35 -18.71 4.42
C GLU A 334 1.10 -18.12 5.09
N GLY A 335 0.36 -17.27 4.37
CA GLY A 335 -0.85 -16.63 4.90
C GLY A 335 -0.57 -15.42 5.81
N GLY A 336 0.64 -14.87 5.73
CA GLY A 336 1.05 -13.68 6.49
C GLY A 336 1.96 -14.05 7.65
N ILE A 337 3.05 -14.77 7.36
CA ILE A 337 3.96 -15.38 8.35
C ILE A 337 4.54 -14.39 9.36
N PHE A 338 4.67 -13.11 8.99
CA PHE A 338 5.12 -12.05 9.90
C PHE A 338 4.05 -11.00 10.19
N GLY A 339 2.85 -11.14 9.59
CA GLY A 339 1.78 -10.15 9.64
C GLY A 339 1.19 -9.83 8.26
N ALA A 340 0.82 -8.57 8.05
CA ALA A 340 0.22 -8.09 6.81
C ALA A 340 0.97 -6.88 6.22
N VAL A 341 0.61 -6.53 4.98
CA VAL A 341 1.09 -5.34 4.27
C VAL A 341 -0.12 -4.51 3.82
N ALA A 342 -0.10 -3.21 4.07
CA ALA A 342 -1.19 -2.29 3.75
C ALA A 342 -0.68 -0.98 3.15
N LYS A 343 -1.59 -0.23 2.51
CA LYS A 343 -1.36 1.17 2.13
C LYS A 343 -1.63 2.09 3.31
N ALA A 344 -0.86 3.17 3.40
CA ALA A 344 -1.06 4.22 4.40
C ALA A 344 -2.48 4.81 4.35
N ASP A 345 -3.04 5.01 3.16
CA ASP A 345 -4.38 5.59 2.99
C ASP A 345 -5.49 4.71 3.60
N ASP A 346 -5.36 3.38 3.54
CA ASP A 346 -6.31 2.45 4.16
C ASP A 346 -6.26 2.54 5.69
N VAL A 347 -5.06 2.68 6.25
CA VAL A 347 -4.85 2.86 7.70
C VAL A 347 -5.37 4.21 8.17
N ILE A 348 -5.03 5.29 7.46
CA ILE A 348 -5.50 6.65 7.75
C ILE A 348 -7.02 6.66 7.81
N HIS A 349 -7.68 6.13 6.77
CA HIS A 349 -9.13 6.09 6.69
C HIS A 349 -9.76 5.29 7.85
N ALA A 350 -9.16 4.16 8.25
CA ALA A 350 -9.67 3.37 9.37
C ALA A 350 -9.53 4.08 10.72
N VAL A 351 -8.39 4.74 10.97
CA VAL A 351 -8.14 5.50 12.19
C VAL A 351 -9.06 6.73 12.28
N GLU A 352 -9.25 7.47 11.19
CA GLU A 352 -10.20 8.59 11.13
C GLU A 352 -11.64 8.13 11.37
N ASN A 353 -12.03 6.99 10.80
CA ASN A 353 -13.35 6.41 11.03
C ASN A 353 -13.58 6.05 12.50
N PHE A 354 -12.55 5.54 13.19
CA PHE A 354 -12.62 5.31 14.63
C PHE A 354 -12.87 6.62 15.38
N LYS A 355 -12.06 7.66 15.12
CA LYS A 355 -12.21 8.99 15.74
C LYS A 355 -13.62 9.56 15.54
N ASN A 356 -14.11 9.58 14.30
CA ASN A 356 -15.43 10.10 13.96
C ASN A 356 -16.57 9.34 14.64
N THR A 357 -16.43 8.02 14.79
CA THR A 357 -17.41 7.19 15.49
C THR A 357 -17.43 7.48 17.00
N THR A 358 -16.25 7.65 17.60
CA THR A 358 -16.11 7.93 19.04
C THR A 358 -16.63 9.32 19.40
N VAL A 359 -16.29 10.36 18.63
CA VAL A 359 -16.81 11.73 18.82
C VAL A 359 -18.34 11.76 18.71
N LYS A 360 -18.93 11.08 17.71
CA LYS A 360 -20.39 11.00 17.56
C LYS A 360 -21.09 10.27 18.71
N LYS A 361 -20.43 9.31 19.37
CA LYS A 361 -20.99 8.62 20.55
C LYS A 361 -20.90 9.45 21.83
N LEU A 362 -19.94 10.37 21.93
CA LEU A 362 -19.74 11.24 23.09
C LEU A 362 -20.57 12.55 23.00
N ALA A 363 -20.87 13.03 21.78
CA ALA A 363 -21.67 14.25 21.57
C ALA A 363 -23.05 14.27 22.28
N PRO A 364 -23.82 13.16 22.39
CA PRO A 364 -25.09 13.16 23.12
C PRO A 364 -24.95 13.23 24.65
N GLN A 365 -23.74 13.13 25.19
CA GLN A 365 -23.48 13.20 26.64
C GLN A 365 -22.99 14.59 27.11
N MET A 366 -22.88 15.57 26.20
CA MET A 366 -22.44 16.94 26.51
C MET A 366 -23.56 17.99 26.44
N THR A 367 -24.81 17.55 26.33
CA THR A 367 -26.02 18.39 26.40
C THR A 367 -26.95 17.93 27.52
N VAL A 368 -26.42 17.84 28.74
CA VAL A 368 -27.19 17.79 29.98
C VAL A 368 -26.55 18.72 30.99
#